data_AF-A0A8T0Y483-F1
#
_entry.id   AF-A0A8T0Y483-F1
#
_cell.length_a   1.000
_cell.length_b   1.000
_cell.length_c   1.000
_cell.angle_alpha   90.00
_cell.angle_beta   90.00
_cell.angle_gamma   90.00
#
_symmetry.space_group_name_H-M   'P 1'
#
loop_
_entity.id
_entity.type
_entity.pdbx_description
1 polymer ?
#
loop_
_entity_poly.entity_id
_entity_poly.type
_entity_poly.pdbx_seq_one_letter_code
_entity_poly.pdbx_strand_id
1 'polypeptide(L)'
;MKANIAGGPSIIFNRYAKRNETTIRGGKLCKKVIGYDANALYLWALGGDMPCGRLTTIEAYPGIIDDIKNDNILGFLECDIRTPEHLRHYFSEMTPIFKNALIDCTDEKVIGTQMYEYNRSRGNQGAKPARKLIGSYFGEKILIYAPLLKWYLDHGMEITKTYSFIKASSHKAFAPFMEAVSSARREGDVYKSKAMIAEMMKLVGNSAFGRSGMDMSKHTGIKCESDDKKIEAKIEHFTFHGLEVLNDACEITMKKRRLKNKNSILLSIAIYQLAKLRMLQFYYGCIDFYFDRADFQLYQIGAA
;
A
#
# COMPACT_ATOMS: atom_id res chain seq x y z
N MET A 1 -9.52 -5.73 9.94
CA MET A 1 -9.40 -4.31 9.50
C MET A 1 -7.96 -3.78 9.50
N LYS A 2 -7.26 -3.59 10.63
CA LYS A 2 -5.87 -3.05 10.63
C LYS A 2 -4.88 -3.86 9.79
N ALA A 3 -4.99 -5.19 9.82
CA ALA A 3 -4.18 -6.09 9.01
C ALA A 3 -4.37 -5.90 7.48
N ASN A 4 -5.47 -5.25 7.07
CA ASN A 4 -5.81 -4.95 5.68
C ASN A 4 -5.29 -3.58 5.21
N ILE A 5 -4.69 -2.77 6.10
CA ILE A 5 -3.92 -1.60 5.67
C ILE A 5 -2.65 -2.13 5.01
N ALA A 6 -2.51 -1.88 3.71
CA ALA A 6 -1.41 -2.39 2.91
C ALA A 6 -0.94 -1.26 2.00
N GLY A 7 0.33 -0.87 2.13
CA GLY A 7 0.97 0.21 1.39
C GLY A 7 1.16 -0.05 -0.12
N GLY A 8 2.23 0.51 -0.69
CA GLY A 8 2.63 0.24 -2.07
C GLY A 8 3.20 -1.18 -2.21
N PRO A 9 2.86 -1.92 -3.27
CA PRO A 9 3.33 -3.29 -3.45
C PRO A 9 4.84 -3.36 -3.68
N SER A 10 5.50 -4.36 -3.09
CA SER A 10 6.87 -4.72 -3.43
C SER A 10 6.84 -5.59 -4.68
N ILE A 11 7.15 -4.99 -5.83
CA ILE A 11 7.26 -5.70 -7.11
C ILE A 11 8.74 -5.87 -7.42
N ILE A 12 9.12 -7.04 -7.92
CA ILE A 12 10.50 -7.35 -8.28
C ILE A 12 10.68 -6.98 -9.75
N PHE A 13 11.67 -6.14 -10.02
CA PHE A 13 12.06 -5.77 -11.37
C PHE A 13 13.55 -6.02 -11.57
N ASN A 14 14.01 -5.94 -12.82
CA ASN A 14 15.44 -5.94 -13.12
C ASN A 14 16.13 -4.77 -12.42
N ARG A 15 17.38 -4.98 -11.97
CA ARG A 15 18.15 -4.00 -11.20
C ARG A 15 19.23 -3.28 -11.98
N TYR A 16 19.61 -3.77 -13.16
CA TYR A 16 20.46 -3.01 -14.09
C TYR A 16 19.91 -3.00 -15.53
N ALA A 17 19.92 -1.83 -16.17
CA ALA A 17 19.65 -1.66 -17.59
C ALA A 17 20.43 -0.46 -18.15
N LYS A 18 21.15 -0.67 -19.26
CA LYS A 18 21.90 0.36 -19.96
C LYS A 18 21.62 0.34 -21.46
N ARG A 19 21.39 1.54 -21.99
CA ARG A 19 21.12 1.76 -23.42
C ARG A 19 22.27 1.21 -24.26
N ASN A 20 21.92 0.46 -25.30
CA ASN A 20 22.81 -0.20 -26.25
C ASN A 20 23.77 -1.25 -25.64
N GLU A 21 23.55 -1.69 -24.40
CA GLU A 21 24.39 -2.72 -23.75
C GLU A 21 23.56 -3.85 -23.16
N THR A 22 22.47 -3.53 -22.44
CA THR A 22 21.62 -4.55 -21.84
C THR A 22 20.65 -5.12 -22.86
N THR A 23 20.52 -6.45 -22.90
CA THR A 23 19.46 -7.14 -23.65
C THR A 23 18.19 -7.23 -22.80
N ILE A 24 17.05 -6.96 -23.41
CA ILE A 24 15.72 -7.22 -22.85
C ILE A 24 15.22 -8.59 -23.34
N ARG A 25 13.96 -8.93 -23.00
CA ARG A 25 13.29 -10.15 -23.47
C ARG A 25 13.49 -10.39 -24.97
N GLY A 26 13.69 -11.66 -25.33
CA GLY A 26 13.91 -12.06 -26.72
C GLY A 26 15.25 -11.62 -27.31
N GLY A 27 16.21 -11.21 -26.47
CA GLY A 27 17.56 -10.83 -26.91
C GLY A 27 17.64 -9.46 -27.60
N LYS A 28 16.56 -8.68 -27.59
CA LYS A 28 16.54 -7.34 -28.18
C LYS A 28 17.40 -6.38 -27.35
N LEU A 29 18.12 -5.47 -27.99
CA LEU A 29 18.98 -4.51 -27.30
C LEU A 29 18.15 -3.35 -26.73
N CYS A 30 18.35 -3.01 -25.45
CA CYS A 30 17.69 -1.87 -24.81
C CYS A 30 18.05 -0.56 -25.53
N LYS A 31 17.05 0.13 -26.10
CA LYS A 31 17.27 1.41 -26.82
C LYS A 31 16.95 2.65 -25.99
N LYS A 32 16.06 2.53 -25.01
CA LYS A 32 15.61 3.63 -24.16
C LYS A 32 15.15 3.10 -22.81
N VAL A 33 15.41 3.88 -21.76
CA VAL A 33 14.85 3.67 -20.42
C VAL A 33 13.85 4.80 -20.18
N ILE A 34 12.62 4.45 -19.80
CA ILE A 34 11.55 5.41 -19.58
C ILE A 34 11.00 5.18 -18.17
N GLY A 35 10.98 6.24 -17.36
CA GLY A 35 10.32 6.24 -16.05
C GLY A 35 8.94 6.85 -16.16
N TYR A 36 7.95 6.18 -15.58
CA TYR A 36 6.60 6.71 -15.39
C TYR A 36 6.36 6.90 -13.90
N ASP A 37 5.90 8.09 -13.52
CA ASP A 37 5.49 8.40 -12.15
C ASP A 37 4.05 8.93 -12.15
N ALA A 38 3.24 8.41 -11.24
CA ALA A 38 1.86 8.82 -11.11
C ALA A 38 1.78 10.14 -10.32
N ASN A 39 1.48 11.23 -11.02
CA ASN A 39 1.33 12.53 -10.37
C ASN A 39 0.19 12.50 -9.33
N ALA A 40 0.53 12.56 -8.04
CA ALA A 40 -0.42 12.60 -6.93
C ALA A 40 -1.32 11.36 -6.78
N LEU A 41 -0.81 10.14 -7.00
CA LEU A 41 -1.62 8.91 -7.03
C LEU A 41 -2.64 8.76 -5.87
N TYR A 42 -2.22 8.97 -4.63
CA TYR A 42 -3.11 8.85 -3.47
C TYR A 42 -4.14 9.98 -3.39
N LEU A 43 -3.77 11.18 -3.82
CA LEU A 43 -4.68 12.32 -3.89
C LEU A 43 -5.75 12.10 -4.97
N TRP A 44 -5.34 11.58 -6.13
CA TRP A 44 -6.27 11.16 -7.19
C TRP A 44 -7.26 10.11 -6.66
N ALA A 45 -6.76 9.09 -5.95
CA ALA A 45 -7.61 8.08 -5.34
C ALA A 45 -8.58 8.67 -4.31
N LEU A 46 -8.12 9.61 -3.47
CA LEU A 46 -8.94 10.30 -2.47
C LEU A 46 -10.10 11.10 -3.10
N GLY A 47 -9.91 11.64 -4.31
CA GLY A 47 -10.95 12.36 -5.05
C GLY A 47 -12.05 11.47 -5.65
N GLY A 48 -11.86 10.15 -5.63
CA GLY A 48 -12.83 9.18 -6.12
C GLY A 48 -14.01 8.94 -5.15
N ASP A 49 -14.80 7.92 -5.45
CA ASP A 49 -15.86 7.45 -4.57
C ASP A 49 -15.27 6.84 -3.30
N MET A 50 -15.57 7.45 -2.15
CA MET A 50 -15.03 7.07 -0.85
C MET A 50 -16.11 6.42 0.02
N PRO A 51 -15.74 5.43 0.86
CA PRO A 51 -16.64 4.87 1.85
C PRO A 51 -16.93 5.92 2.94
N CYS A 52 -18.20 6.29 3.04
CA CYS A 52 -18.68 7.36 3.89
C CYS A 52 -19.85 6.88 4.78
N GLY A 53 -20.24 7.72 5.73
CA GLY A 53 -21.35 7.44 6.64
C GLY A 53 -21.01 6.43 7.74
N ARG A 54 -22.06 5.91 8.38
CA ARG A 54 -21.93 4.89 9.43
C ARG A 54 -21.72 3.52 8.78
N LEU A 55 -20.55 2.96 9.01
CA LEU A 55 -20.17 1.65 8.46
C LEU A 55 -20.86 0.55 9.25
N THR A 56 -21.44 -0.41 8.53
CA THR A 56 -22.16 -1.55 9.11
C THR A 56 -21.63 -2.84 8.53
N THR A 57 -21.35 -3.82 9.40
CA THR A 57 -20.96 -5.16 8.95
C THR A 57 -22.20 -6.01 8.82
N ILE A 58 -22.35 -6.65 7.67
CA ILE A 58 -23.39 -7.64 7.40
C ILE A 58 -22.71 -8.95 6.99
N GLU A 59 -23.43 -10.06 7.13
CA GLU A 59 -23.01 -11.34 6.56
C GLU A 59 -23.03 -11.27 5.04
N ALA A 60 -22.12 -12.00 4.39
CA ALA A 60 -22.18 -12.16 2.94
C ALA A 60 -23.37 -13.04 2.57
N TYR A 61 -24.16 -12.62 1.59
CA TYR A 61 -25.37 -13.31 1.16
C TYR A 61 -25.28 -13.77 -0.31
N PRO A 62 -26.07 -14.76 -0.74
CA PRO A 62 -26.15 -15.14 -2.15
C PRO A 62 -26.56 -13.95 -3.02
N GLY A 63 -25.78 -13.63 -4.06
CA GLY A 63 -26.03 -12.47 -4.94
C GLY A 63 -25.26 -11.19 -4.56
N ILE A 64 -24.53 -11.18 -3.44
CA ILE A 64 -23.73 -10.01 -3.03
C ILE A 64 -22.70 -9.58 -4.09
N ILE A 65 -22.19 -10.53 -4.88
CA ILE A 65 -21.25 -10.24 -5.97
C ILE A 65 -21.94 -9.49 -7.10
N ASP A 66 -23.15 -9.90 -7.46
CA ASP A 66 -23.94 -9.23 -8.51
C ASP A 66 -24.32 -7.82 -8.05
N ASP A 67 -24.70 -7.65 -6.78
CA ASP A 67 -24.98 -6.33 -6.22
C ASP A 67 -23.76 -5.41 -6.20
N ILE A 68 -22.56 -5.96 -5.96
CA ILE A 68 -21.31 -5.19 -6.10
C ILE A 68 -21.06 -4.83 -7.57
N LYS A 69 -21.20 -5.79 -8.50
CA LYS A 69 -20.94 -5.54 -9.93
C LYS A 69 -21.88 -4.50 -10.51
N ASN A 70 -23.16 -4.54 -10.13
CA ASN A 70 -24.22 -3.64 -10.60
C ASN A 70 -24.30 -2.32 -9.83
N ASP A 71 -23.36 -2.04 -8.92
CA ASP A 71 -23.31 -0.83 -8.10
C ASP A 71 -24.54 -0.64 -7.17
N ASN A 72 -25.26 -1.72 -6.86
CA ASN A 72 -26.37 -1.72 -5.90
C ASN A 72 -25.88 -1.54 -4.45
N ILE A 73 -24.65 -2.00 -4.16
CA ILE A 73 -23.99 -1.84 -2.87
C ILE A 73 -22.55 -1.37 -3.03
N LEU A 74 -22.11 -0.50 -2.12
CA LEU A 74 -20.71 -0.09 -1.97
C LEU A 74 -20.21 -0.52 -0.60
N GLY A 75 -18.96 -0.97 -0.56
CA GLY A 75 -18.33 -1.35 0.69
C GLY A 75 -17.08 -2.16 0.47
N PHE A 76 -16.78 -3.00 1.45
CA PHE A 76 -15.64 -3.89 1.41
C PHE A 76 -16.11 -5.32 1.62
N LEU A 77 -15.71 -6.22 0.74
CA LEU A 77 -15.95 -7.65 0.89
C LEU A 77 -14.72 -8.30 1.52
N GLU A 78 -14.93 -9.06 2.60
CA GLU A 78 -13.92 -9.98 3.12
C GLU A 78 -14.10 -11.34 2.44
N CYS A 79 -13.09 -11.76 1.67
CA CYS A 79 -13.16 -12.98 0.86
C CYS A 79 -11.80 -13.66 0.66
N ASP A 80 -11.87 -14.92 0.23
CA ASP A 80 -10.77 -15.62 -0.43
C ASP A 80 -10.91 -15.41 -1.94
N ILE A 81 -9.81 -15.07 -2.62
CA ILE A 81 -9.79 -14.80 -4.06
C ILE A 81 -8.54 -15.41 -4.69
N ARG A 82 -8.65 -15.87 -5.94
CA ARG A 82 -7.54 -16.43 -6.71
C ARG A 82 -7.54 -15.98 -8.17
N THR A 83 -6.35 -15.97 -8.77
CA THR A 83 -6.14 -15.93 -10.21
C THR A 83 -6.17 -17.36 -10.74
N PRO A 84 -7.09 -17.71 -11.66
CA PRO A 84 -7.14 -19.03 -12.28
C PRO A 84 -5.84 -19.39 -13.00
N GLU A 85 -5.54 -20.70 -13.07
CA GLU A 85 -4.27 -21.20 -13.63
C GLU A 85 -4.02 -20.70 -15.05
N HIS A 86 -5.04 -20.71 -15.91
CA HIS A 86 -4.95 -20.26 -17.30
C HIS A 86 -4.63 -18.76 -17.45
N LEU A 87 -4.84 -17.94 -16.40
CA LEU A 87 -4.52 -16.51 -16.40
C LEU A 87 -3.18 -16.18 -15.72
N ARG A 88 -2.52 -17.16 -15.06
CA ARG A 88 -1.27 -16.88 -14.32
C ARG A 88 -0.15 -16.40 -15.23
N HIS A 89 -0.05 -16.95 -16.45
CA HIS A 89 0.94 -16.48 -17.42
C HIS A 89 0.68 -15.02 -17.82
N TYR A 90 -0.58 -14.64 -18.05
CA TYR A 90 -0.94 -13.25 -18.34
C TYR A 90 -0.60 -12.33 -17.16
N PHE A 91 -0.90 -12.74 -15.93
CA PHE A 91 -0.64 -11.94 -14.73
C PHE A 91 0.78 -12.06 -14.14
N SER A 92 1.72 -12.66 -14.85
CA SER A 92 3.05 -13.01 -14.32
C SER A 92 3.93 -11.81 -13.99
N GLU A 93 3.85 -10.74 -14.78
CA GLU A 93 4.63 -9.51 -14.60
C GLU A 93 4.21 -8.72 -13.36
N MET A 94 2.90 -8.64 -13.11
CA MET A 94 2.32 -7.89 -12.01
C MET A 94 1.14 -8.65 -11.43
N THR A 95 1.46 -9.63 -10.60
CA THR A 95 0.44 -10.43 -9.91
C THR A 95 -0.60 -9.53 -9.22
N PRO A 96 -1.89 -9.73 -9.51
CA PRO A 96 -2.91 -8.70 -9.30
C PRO A 96 -3.35 -8.57 -7.85
N ILE A 97 -3.26 -9.65 -7.06
CA ILE A 97 -3.78 -9.69 -5.70
C ILE A 97 -2.68 -9.30 -4.71
N PHE A 98 -2.82 -8.16 -4.05
CA PHE A 98 -1.83 -7.65 -3.11
C PHE A 98 -2.13 -8.09 -1.67
N LYS A 99 -1.18 -8.77 -1.02
CA LYS A 99 -1.33 -9.21 0.38
C LYS A 99 -0.06 -9.04 1.21
N ASN A 100 -0.24 -8.84 2.50
CA ASN A 100 0.85 -8.88 3.46
C ASN A 100 1.21 -10.34 3.75
N ALA A 101 2.43 -10.74 3.45
CA ALA A 101 2.99 -12.06 3.74
C ALA A 101 4.23 -11.93 4.63
N LEU A 102 4.47 -12.90 5.51
CA LEU A 102 5.77 -13.01 6.17
C LEU A 102 6.76 -13.55 5.13
N ILE A 103 7.78 -12.78 4.82
CA ILE A 103 8.88 -13.23 3.96
C ILE A 103 10.01 -13.65 4.88
N ASP A 104 10.13 -14.96 5.06
CA ASP A 104 11.25 -15.57 5.78
C ASP A 104 12.44 -15.71 4.84
N CYS A 105 13.41 -14.81 4.98
CA CYS A 105 14.65 -14.83 4.19
C CYS A 105 15.70 -15.83 4.71
N THR A 106 15.34 -16.67 5.68
CA THR A 106 16.11 -17.83 6.13
C THR A 106 15.55 -19.15 5.57
N ASP A 107 14.41 -19.11 4.89
CA ASP A 107 13.85 -20.24 4.16
C ASP A 107 14.14 -20.12 2.66
N GLU A 108 14.96 -21.03 2.14
CA GLU A 108 15.33 -21.09 0.72
C GLU A 108 14.09 -21.23 -0.18
N LYS A 109 13.04 -21.95 0.26
CA LYS A 109 11.81 -22.15 -0.53
C LYS A 109 11.02 -20.85 -0.72
N VAL A 110 11.22 -19.86 0.14
CA VAL A 110 10.49 -18.60 0.12
C VAL A 110 11.16 -17.56 -0.77
N ILE A 111 12.50 -17.47 -0.74
CA ILE A 111 13.25 -16.42 -1.46
C ILE A 111 14.08 -16.94 -2.65
N GLY A 112 14.15 -18.27 -2.82
CA GLY A 112 14.96 -18.92 -3.84
C GLY A 112 16.44 -19.00 -3.46
N THR A 113 17.13 -19.98 -4.04
CA THR A 113 18.54 -20.33 -3.75
C THR A 113 19.47 -19.12 -3.84
N GLN A 114 19.42 -18.36 -4.94
CA GLN A 114 20.31 -17.21 -5.15
C GLN A 114 20.20 -16.15 -4.05
N MET A 115 18.97 -15.78 -3.68
CA MET A 115 18.76 -14.76 -2.64
C MET A 115 19.05 -15.32 -1.24
N TYR A 116 18.84 -16.61 -1.02
CA TYR A 116 19.18 -17.28 0.22
C TYR A 116 20.69 -17.29 0.46
N GLU A 117 21.48 -17.68 -0.55
CA GLU A 117 22.94 -17.64 -0.51
C GLU A 117 23.46 -16.21 -0.32
N TYR A 118 22.91 -15.24 -1.07
CA TYR A 118 23.25 -13.83 -0.90
C TYR A 118 22.91 -13.30 0.48
N ASN A 119 21.77 -13.70 1.07
CA ASN A 119 21.41 -13.28 2.41
C ASN A 119 22.36 -13.87 3.47
N ARG A 120 22.76 -15.14 3.30
CA ARG A 120 23.74 -15.81 4.16
C ARG A 120 25.13 -15.18 4.08
N SER A 121 25.59 -14.79 2.89
CA SER A 121 26.91 -14.18 2.70
C SER A 121 27.07 -12.85 3.43
N ARG A 122 25.95 -12.17 3.75
CA ARG A 122 25.92 -10.92 4.53
C ARG A 122 26.02 -11.13 6.05
N GLY A 123 25.98 -12.36 6.55
CA GLY A 123 26.09 -12.67 7.98
C GLY A 123 25.14 -11.83 8.84
N ASN A 124 25.70 -11.11 9.82
CA ASN A 124 24.92 -10.26 10.75
C ASN A 124 24.23 -9.05 10.08
N GLN A 125 24.63 -8.69 8.84
CA GLN A 125 23.95 -7.68 8.03
C GLN A 125 22.88 -8.26 7.11
N GLY A 126 22.63 -9.56 7.20
CA GLY A 126 21.55 -10.23 6.48
C GLY A 126 20.19 -9.62 6.81
N ALA A 127 19.29 -9.65 5.83
CA ALA A 127 17.90 -9.36 6.07
C ALA A 127 17.33 -10.35 7.10
N LYS A 128 16.42 -9.85 7.92
CA LYS A 128 15.65 -10.65 8.89
C LYS A 128 14.23 -10.91 8.35
N PRO A 129 13.57 -11.98 8.80
CA PRO A 129 12.19 -12.23 8.45
C PRO A 129 11.31 -11.00 8.73
N ALA A 130 10.53 -10.61 7.73
CA ALA A 130 9.73 -9.40 7.81
C ALA A 130 8.42 -9.54 7.06
N ARG A 131 7.37 -8.91 7.58
CA ARG A 131 6.09 -8.78 6.88
C ARG A 131 6.28 -7.80 5.72
N LYS A 132 6.05 -8.27 4.50
CA LYS A 132 6.13 -7.46 3.28
C LYS A 132 4.81 -7.52 2.53
N LEU A 133 4.47 -6.43 1.85
CA LEU A 133 3.37 -6.41 0.91
C LEU A 133 3.87 -6.94 -0.43
N ILE A 134 3.32 -8.06 -0.88
CA ILE A 134 3.67 -8.72 -2.14
C ILE A 134 2.48 -8.72 -3.09
N GLY A 135 2.75 -8.83 -4.39
CA GLY A 135 1.79 -9.35 -5.34
C GLY A 135 1.66 -10.88 -5.20
N SER A 136 0.48 -11.40 -5.45
CA SER A 136 0.15 -12.82 -5.34
C SER A 136 -0.92 -13.21 -6.35
N TYR A 137 -1.00 -14.51 -6.64
CA TYR A 137 -2.11 -15.10 -7.39
C TYR A 137 -3.29 -15.46 -6.49
N PHE A 138 -3.18 -15.30 -5.17
CA PHE A 138 -4.28 -15.61 -4.26
C PHE A 138 -4.23 -14.76 -3.00
N GLY A 139 -5.38 -14.53 -2.39
CA GLY A 139 -5.52 -13.91 -1.08
C GLY A 139 -6.54 -14.69 -0.26
N GLU A 140 -6.24 -14.88 1.02
CA GLU A 140 -7.13 -15.54 1.97
C GLU A 140 -7.57 -14.53 3.02
N LYS A 141 -8.87 -14.47 3.25
CA LYS A 141 -9.55 -13.59 4.21
C LYS A 141 -9.07 -12.14 4.06
N ILE A 142 -8.97 -11.68 2.81
CA ILE A 142 -8.56 -10.31 2.50
C ILE A 142 -9.80 -9.42 2.36
N LEU A 143 -9.67 -8.17 2.79
CA LEU A 143 -10.73 -7.18 2.68
C LEU A 143 -10.52 -6.35 1.40
N ILE A 144 -11.43 -6.45 0.44
CA ILE A 144 -11.32 -5.82 -0.88
C ILE A 144 -12.42 -4.78 -1.05
N TYR A 145 -12.05 -3.56 -1.43
CA TYR A 145 -12.95 -2.45 -1.72
C TYR A 145 -13.65 -2.68 -3.06
N ALA A 146 -14.96 -2.42 -3.11
CA ALA A 146 -15.83 -2.76 -4.23
C ALA A 146 -15.26 -2.38 -5.62
N PRO A 147 -14.70 -1.17 -5.87
CA PRO A 147 -14.12 -0.83 -7.17
C PRO A 147 -12.94 -1.72 -7.60
N LEU A 148 -12.05 -2.09 -6.67
CA LEU A 148 -10.94 -3.01 -6.98
C LEU A 148 -11.46 -4.43 -7.19
N LEU A 149 -12.45 -4.85 -6.41
CA LEU A 149 -13.08 -6.16 -6.57
C LEU A 149 -13.76 -6.32 -7.93
N LYS A 150 -14.49 -5.29 -8.38
CA LYS A 150 -15.10 -5.27 -9.72
C LYS A 150 -14.05 -5.51 -10.80
N TRP A 151 -12.94 -4.78 -10.75
CA TRP A 151 -11.84 -4.98 -11.69
C TRP A 151 -11.30 -6.40 -11.65
N TYR A 152 -11.09 -6.99 -10.46
CA TYR A 152 -10.67 -8.40 -10.38
C TYR A 152 -11.66 -9.36 -11.04
N LEU A 153 -12.96 -9.20 -10.79
CA LEU A 153 -13.98 -10.06 -11.37
C LEU A 153 -14.05 -9.92 -12.89
N ASP A 154 -13.95 -8.69 -13.40
CA ASP A 154 -13.97 -8.40 -14.85
C ASP A 154 -12.73 -8.94 -15.56
N HIS A 155 -11.64 -9.18 -14.84
CA HIS A 155 -10.38 -9.73 -15.35
C HIS A 155 -10.22 -11.24 -15.05
N GLY A 156 -11.29 -11.90 -14.63
CA GLY A 156 -11.37 -13.36 -14.51
C GLY A 156 -10.87 -13.93 -13.18
N MET A 157 -10.61 -13.11 -12.17
CA MET A 157 -10.26 -13.63 -10.83
C MET A 157 -11.51 -14.21 -10.16
N GLU A 158 -11.32 -15.29 -9.42
CA GLU A 158 -12.40 -16.07 -8.81
C GLU A 158 -12.42 -15.87 -7.30
N ILE A 159 -13.59 -15.54 -6.76
CA ILE A 159 -13.85 -15.60 -5.32
C ILE A 159 -14.17 -17.05 -4.96
N THR A 160 -13.40 -17.63 -4.04
CA THR A 160 -13.62 -19.01 -3.59
C THR A 160 -14.43 -19.10 -2.31
N LYS A 161 -14.43 -18.04 -1.50
CA LYS A 161 -15.18 -17.97 -0.24
C LYS A 161 -15.45 -16.53 0.18
N THR A 162 -16.62 -16.27 0.73
CA THR A 162 -16.99 -14.98 1.33
C THR A 162 -17.15 -15.12 2.85
N TYR A 163 -16.89 -14.04 3.59
CA TYR A 163 -16.98 -14.03 5.05
C TYR A 163 -17.94 -12.95 5.55
N SER A 164 -17.66 -11.69 5.23
CA SER A 164 -18.47 -10.56 5.69
C SER A 164 -18.37 -9.41 4.70
N PHE A 165 -19.32 -8.48 4.79
CA PHE A 165 -19.33 -7.26 4.00
C PHE A 165 -19.48 -6.03 4.90
N ILE A 166 -18.60 -5.07 4.71
CA ILE A 166 -18.67 -3.77 5.39
C ILE A 166 -19.37 -2.80 4.45
N LYS A 167 -20.67 -2.59 4.65
CA LYS A 167 -21.49 -1.66 3.88
C LYS A 167 -21.14 -0.22 4.22
N ALA A 168 -21.03 0.61 3.18
CA ALA A 168 -20.76 2.04 3.26
C ALA A 168 -21.69 2.82 2.34
N SER A 169 -21.88 4.11 2.64
CA SER A 169 -22.43 5.06 1.67
C SER A 169 -21.32 5.53 0.73
N SER A 170 -21.64 5.82 -0.53
CA SER A 170 -20.67 6.32 -1.52
C SER A 170 -20.78 7.84 -1.66
N HIS A 171 -19.68 8.56 -1.44
CA HIS A 171 -19.60 9.98 -1.75
C HIS A 171 -18.19 10.39 -2.20
N LYS A 172 -18.10 11.36 -3.12
CA LYS A 172 -16.85 12.04 -3.50
C LYS A 172 -16.53 13.21 -2.56
N ALA A 173 -16.55 12.94 -1.26
CA ALA A 173 -16.48 13.98 -0.22
C ALA A 173 -15.21 14.86 -0.29
N PHE A 174 -14.13 14.32 -0.85
CA PHE A 174 -12.83 15.00 -0.95
C PHE A 174 -12.52 15.49 -2.37
N ALA A 175 -13.44 15.41 -3.32
CA ALA A 175 -13.21 15.94 -4.67
C ALA A 175 -12.84 17.44 -4.68
N PRO A 176 -13.50 18.34 -3.90
CA PRO A 176 -13.08 19.74 -3.83
C PRO A 176 -11.66 19.93 -3.28
N PHE A 177 -11.27 19.11 -2.30
CA PHE A 177 -9.92 19.13 -1.73
C PHE A 177 -8.87 18.65 -2.74
N MET A 178 -9.15 17.54 -3.44
CA MET A 178 -8.31 17.02 -4.51
C MET A 178 -8.10 18.05 -5.62
N GLU A 179 -9.17 18.73 -6.05
CA GLU A 179 -9.09 19.77 -7.08
C GLU A 179 -8.29 20.99 -6.62
N ALA A 180 -8.49 21.45 -5.37
CA ALA A 180 -7.74 22.57 -4.83
C ALA A 180 -6.23 22.29 -4.80
N VAL A 181 -5.82 21.11 -4.32
CA VAL A 181 -4.41 20.71 -4.30
C VAL A 181 -3.87 20.53 -5.72
N SER A 182 -4.65 19.94 -6.63
CA SER A 182 -4.23 19.69 -8.01
C SER A 182 -4.07 20.99 -8.81
N SER A 183 -5.00 21.94 -8.67
CA SER A 183 -4.90 23.27 -9.30
C SER A 183 -3.70 24.05 -8.77
N ALA A 184 -3.48 24.07 -7.45
CA ALA A 184 -2.32 24.76 -6.88
C ALA A 184 -0.98 24.19 -7.40
N ARG A 185 -0.91 22.87 -7.60
CA ARG A 185 0.28 22.23 -8.19
C ARG A 185 0.47 22.61 -9.66
N ARG A 186 -0.58 22.54 -10.48
CA ARG A 186 -0.54 22.97 -11.89
C ARG A 186 -0.11 24.43 -12.02
N GLU A 187 -0.64 25.31 -11.16
CA GLU A 187 -0.25 26.72 -11.16
C GLU A 187 1.22 26.93 -10.76
N GLY A 188 1.75 26.15 -9.82
CA GLY A 188 3.17 26.20 -9.46
C GLY A 188 4.11 25.72 -10.57
N ASP A 189 3.67 24.75 -11.38
CA ASP A 189 4.44 24.27 -12.54
C ASP A 189 4.51 25.33 -13.66
N VAL A 190 3.47 26.17 -13.79
CA VAL A 190 3.42 27.27 -14.78
C VAL A 190 4.12 28.53 -14.28
N TYR A 191 3.91 28.90 -13.00
CA TYR A 191 4.38 30.16 -12.43
C TYR A 191 5.39 29.92 -11.30
N LYS A 192 6.67 30.23 -11.55
CA LYS A 192 7.75 30.08 -10.56
C LYS A 192 7.49 30.80 -9.24
N SER A 193 6.74 31.91 -9.24
CA SER A 193 6.34 32.65 -8.04
C SER A 193 5.37 31.87 -7.12
N LYS A 194 4.67 30.87 -7.66
CA LYS A 194 3.73 30.00 -6.93
C LYS A 194 4.33 28.66 -6.51
N ALA A 195 5.61 28.41 -6.80
CA ALA A 195 6.28 27.15 -6.48
C ALA A 195 6.23 26.80 -4.97
N MET A 196 6.38 27.79 -4.09
CA MET A 196 6.27 27.59 -2.64
C MET A 196 4.88 27.09 -2.23
N ILE A 197 3.82 27.69 -2.80
CA ILE A 197 2.43 27.32 -2.52
C ILE A 197 2.16 25.90 -3.03
N ALA A 198 2.67 25.55 -4.21
CA ALA A 198 2.54 24.22 -4.78
C ALA A 198 3.20 23.15 -3.89
N GLU A 199 4.42 23.38 -3.40
CA GLU A 199 5.09 22.46 -2.46
C GLU A 199 4.35 22.37 -1.12
N MET A 200 3.82 23.48 -0.59
CA MET A 200 2.98 23.46 0.60
C MET A 200 1.71 22.61 0.39
N MET A 201 1.01 22.81 -0.73
CA MET A 201 -0.21 22.07 -1.05
C MET A 201 0.05 20.59 -1.30
N LYS A 202 1.19 20.24 -1.89
CA LYS A 202 1.66 18.85 -2.01
C LYS A 202 1.86 18.20 -0.64
N LEU A 203 2.47 18.91 0.31
CA LEU A 203 2.61 18.43 1.70
C LEU A 203 1.25 18.26 2.38
N VAL A 204 0.34 19.23 2.22
CA VAL A 204 -1.04 19.16 2.75
C VAL A 204 -1.79 17.95 2.18
N GLY A 205 -1.73 17.73 0.86
CA GLY A 205 -2.36 16.58 0.20
C GLY A 205 -1.83 15.23 0.72
N ASN A 206 -0.51 15.09 0.80
CA ASN A 206 0.11 13.84 1.27
C ASN A 206 -0.13 13.58 2.77
N SER A 207 -0.13 14.64 3.59
CA SER A 207 -0.32 14.52 5.04
C SER A 207 -1.76 14.21 5.45
N ALA A 208 -2.77 14.72 4.73
CA ALA A 208 -4.19 14.41 4.96
C ALA A 208 -4.44 12.89 4.88
N PHE A 209 -3.83 12.24 3.89
CA PHE A 209 -3.86 10.79 3.74
C PHE A 209 -3.09 10.07 4.85
N GLY A 210 -1.84 10.49 5.13
CA GLY A 210 -1.05 9.89 6.20
C GLY A 210 -1.77 9.93 7.55
N ARG A 211 -2.56 10.99 7.79
CA ARG A 211 -3.38 11.14 9.00
C ARG A 211 -4.53 10.14 9.08
N SER A 212 -5.22 9.83 7.98
CA SER A 212 -6.31 8.84 8.01
C SER A 212 -5.82 7.42 8.30
N GLY A 213 -4.58 7.10 7.88
CA GLY A 213 -3.97 5.78 8.05
C GLY A 213 -3.17 5.60 9.33
N MET A 214 -3.06 6.67 10.13
CA MET A 214 -2.17 6.73 11.30
C MET A 214 -2.58 5.72 12.38
N ASP A 215 -1.65 4.83 12.72
CA ASP A 215 -1.84 3.82 13.75
C ASP A 215 -1.61 4.38 15.15
N MET A 216 -2.71 4.80 15.77
CA MET A 216 -2.69 5.39 17.11
C MET A 216 -2.11 4.46 18.19
N SER A 217 -2.07 3.12 17.99
CA SER A 217 -1.46 2.21 18.98
C SER A 217 0.06 2.29 19.05
N LYS A 218 0.73 2.82 18.02
CA LYS A 218 2.18 3.04 18.03
C LYS A 218 2.58 4.34 18.72
N HIS A 219 1.62 5.21 19.03
CA HIS A 219 1.93 6.49 19.66
C HIS A 219 2.26 6.27 21.13
N THR A 220 3.49 6.58 21.48
CA THR A 220 3.98 6.62 22.86
C THR A 220 3.89 8.04 23.41
N GLY A 221 4.07 8.17 24.72
CA GLY A 221 4.37 9.43 25.38
C GLY A 221 5.79 9.36 25.90
N ILE A 222 6.55 10.43 25.69
CA ILE A 222 7.91 10.56 26.19
C ILE A 222 7.84 11.37 27.49
N LYS A 223 8.59 10.93 28.51
CA LYS A 223 8.79 11.68 29.75
C LYS A 223 10.27 11.69 30.08
N CYS A 224 10.84 12.87 30.29
CA CYS A 224 12.19 13.00 30.84
C CYS A 224 12.12 13.03 32.36
N GLU A 225 13.05 12.35 33.04
CA GLU A 225 13.16 12.35 34.50
C GLU A 225 14.61 12.18 34.93
N SER A 226 15.05 12.92 35.94
CA SER A 226 16.42 12.85 36.47
C SER A 226 16.49 12.33 37.91
N ASP A 227 15.35 12.09 38.55
CA ASP A 227 15.27 11.57 39.91
C ASP A 227 15.09 10.05 39.90
N ASP A 228 16.01 9.33 40.55
CA ASP A 228 16.06 7.87 40.53
C ASP A 228 14.77 7.20 41.03
N LYS A 229 14.15 7.74 42.09
CA LYS A 229 12.90 7.18 42.64
C LYS A 229 11.74 7.34 41.66
N LYS A 230 11.67 8.48 40.97
CA LYS A 230 10.65 8.70 39.92
C LYS A 230 10.92 7.89 38.67
N ILE A 231 12.18 7.58 38.36
CA ILE A 231 12.55 6.69 37.26
C ILE A 231 12.08 5.26 37.59
N GLU A 232 12.43 4.72 38.76
CA GLU A 232 11.99 3.39 39.22
C GLU A 232 10.46 3.27 39.18
N ALA A 233 9.74 4.23 39.77
CA ALA A 233 8.27 4.23 39.77
C ALA A 233 7.66 4.24 38.35
N LYS A 234 8.35 4.84 37.36
CA LYS A 234 7.90 4.85 35.95
C LYS A 234 8.23 3.56 35.23
N ILE A 235 9.33 2.88 35.56
CA ILE A 235 9.70 1.56 35.03
C ILE A 235 8.69 0.50 35.51
N GLU A 236 8.32 0.54 36.78
CA GLU A 236 7.36 -0.40 37.38
C GLU A 236 5.92 -0.17 36.87
N HIS A 237 5.62 1.01 36.36
CA HIS A 237 4.29 1.31 35.85
C HIS A 237 3.97 0.43 34.63
N PHE A 238 2.80 -0.22 34.63
CA PHE A 238 2.31 -1.12 33.57
C PHE A 238 2.25 -0.54 32.14
N THR A 239 2.53 0.75 31.96
CA THR A 239 2.59 1.39 30.63
C THR A 239 4.01 1.66 30.17
N PHE A 240 5.01 1.30 30.96
CA PHE A 240 6.41 1.37 30.57
C PHE A 240 6.65 0.62 29.26
N HIS A 241 7.45 1.20 28.38
CA HIS A 241 7.83 0.61 27.10
C HIS A 241 9.33 0.50 26.92
N GLY A 242 10.08 1.53 27.33
CA GLY A 242 11.51 1.59 27.18
C GLY A 242 12.09 2.78 27.91
N LEU A 243 13.40 2.73 28.14
CA LEU A 243 14.18 3.76 28.80
C LEU A 243 15.47 3.95 28.01
N GLU A 244 15.85 5.20 27.79
CA GLU A 244 17.12 5.58 27.21
C GLU A 244 17.81 6.54 28.18
N VAL A 245 19.04 6.20 28.57
CA VAL A 245 19.82 7.02 29.50
C VAL A 245 20.44 8.17 28.71
N LEU A 246 20.13 9.39 29.12
CA LEU A 246 20.81 10.61 28.70
C LEU A 246 21.84 10.98 29.77
N ASN A 247 22.68 12.00 29.50
CA ASN A 247 23.77 12.37 30.41
C ASN A 247 23.29 12.59 31.87
N ASP A 248 22.31 13.48 32.06
CA ASP A 248 21.84 13.90 33.40
C ASP A 248 20.38 13.48 33.68
N ALA A 249 19.78 12.67 32.82
CA ALA A 249 18.38 12.27 32.91
C ALA A 249 18.11 10.97 32.14
N CYS A 250 16.95 10.36 32.36
CA CYS A 250 16.43 9.27 31.55
C CYS A 250 15.26 9.75 30.70
N GLU A 251 15.29 9.40 29.41
CA GLU A 251 14.12 9.46 28.55
C GLU A 251 13.31 8.17 28.71
N ILE A 252 12.09 8.29 29.23
CA ILE A 252 11.21 7.16 29.50
C ILE A 252 10.07 7.17 28.50
N THR A 253 10.02 6.11 27.70
CA THR A 253 8.95 5.86 26.73
C THR A 253 7.81 5.10 27.39
N MET A 254 6.61 5.68 27.35
CA MET A 254 5.39 5.12 27.93
C MET A 254 4.34 4.86 26.85
N LYS A 255 3.64 3.73 26.92
CA LYS A 255 2.43 3.43 26.14
C LYS A 255 1.26 4.29 26.63
N LYS A 256 0.30 4.55 25.74
CA LYS A 256 -0.93 5.26 26.11
C LYS A 256 -1.93 4.31 26.76
N ARG A 257 -2.40 4.64 27.96
CA ARG A 257 -3.42 3.87 28.70
C ARG A 257 -4.76 3.77 27.96
N ARG A 258 -5.15 4.83 27.25
CA ARG A 258 -6.39 4.89 26.46
C ARG A 258 -6.06 5.37 25.05
N LEU A 259 -6.51 4.61 24.05
CA LEU A 259 -6.35 4.94 22.64
C LEU A 259 -7.68 5.48 22.11
N LYS A 260 -7.72 6.76 21.76
CA LYS A 260 -8.87 7.35 21.05
C LYS A 260 -8.64 7.22 19.54
N ASN A 261 -9.29 6.24 18.93
CA ASN A 261 -9.18 6.03 17.49
C ASN A 261 -10.10 6.99 16.74
N LYS A 262 -9.59 8.18 16.39
CA LYS A 262 -10.33 9.22 15.67
C LYS A 262 -10.20 9.11 14.14
N ASN A 263 -9.31 8.25 13.65
CA ASN A 263 -8.96 8.20 12.24
C ASN A 263 -9.85 7.19 11.50
N SER A 264 -10.28 7.55 10.29
CA SER A 264 -10.99 6.64 9.41
C SER A 264 -10.00 5.70 8.71
N ILE A 265 -9.73 4.56 9.34
CA ILE A 265 -8.83 3.54 8.78
C ILE A 265 -9.34 3.02 7.43
N LEU A 266 -10.67 2.88 7.28
CA LEU A 266 -11.29 2.35 6.06
C LEU A 266 -11.13 3.31 4.87
N LEU A 267 -11.11 4.63 5.11
CA LEU A 267 -10.75 5.61 4.09
C LEU A 267 -9.35 5.32 3.52
N SER A 268 -8.39 5.02 4.40
CA SER A 268 -7.01 4.71 3.97
C SER A 268 -6.93 3.40 3.20
N ILE A 269 -7.69 2.38 3.63
CA ILE A 269 -7.77 1.11 2.90
C ILE A 269 -8.33 1.33 1.50
N ALA A 270 -9.41 2.11 1.35
CA ALA A 270 -9.98 2.45 0.05
C ALA A 270 -8.96 3.16 -0.85
N ILE A 271 -8.27 4.19 -0.33
CA ILE A 271 -7.26 4.95 -1.09
C ILE A 271 -6.13 4.05 -1.57
N TYR A 272 -5.57 3.19 -0.70
CA TYR A 272 -4.51 2.26 -1.10
C TYR A 272 -4.99 1.26 -2.16
N GLN A 273 -6.23 0.79 -2.08
CA GLN A 273 -6.78 -0.15 -3.04
C GLN A 273 -7.11 0.50 -4.38
N LEU A 274 -7.60 1.74 -4.39
CA LEU A 274 -7.78 2.51 -5.62
C LEU A 274 -6.44 2.88 -6.26
N ALA A 275 -5.40 3.17 -5.48
CA ALA A 275 -4.06 3.36 -6.00
C ALA A 275 -3.53 2.09 -6.69
N LYS A 276 -3.72 0.92 -6.07
CA LYS A 276 -3.38 -0.39 -6.66
C LYS A 276 -4.18 -0.67 -7.93
N LEU A 277 -5.49 -0.42 -7.89
CA LEU A 277 -6.36 -0.51 -9.07
C LEU A 277 -5.79 0.35 -10.21
N ARG A 278 -5.39 1.58 -9.92
CA ARG A 278 -4.83 2.48 -10.94
C ARG A 278 -3.51 1.99 -11.52
N MET A 279 -2.65 1.39 -10.69
CA MET A 279 -1.43 0.75 -11.17
C MET A 279 -1.74 -0.46 -12.07
N LEU A 280 -2.71 -1.29 -11.69
CA LEU A 280 -3.15 -2.43 -12.50
C LEU A 280 -3.75 -1.98 -13.84
N GLN A 281 -4.59 -0.95 -13.83
CA GLN A 281 -5.15 -0.34 -15.04
C GLN A 281 -4.06 0.24 -15.94
N PHE A 282 -3.04 0.90 -15.36
CA PHE A 282 -1.92 1.42 -16.14
C PHE A 282 -1.10 0.29 -16.76
N TYR A 283 -0.78 -0.75 -16.00
CA TYR A 283 0.00 -1.86 -16.52
C TYR A 283 -0.78 -2.67 -17.56
N TYR A 284 -1.91 -3.27 -17.18
CA TYR A 284 -2.66 -4.20 -18.03
C TYR A 284 -3.54 -3.50 -19.07
N GLY A 285 -4.04 -2.30 -18.77
CA GLY A 285 -4.94 -1.55 -19.66
C GLY A 285 -4.23 -0.54 -20.57
N CYS A 286 -2.92 -0.32 -20.39
CA CYS A 286 -2.16 0.60 -21.23
C CYS A 286 -0.83 -0.02 -21.70
N ILE A 287 0.09 -0.32 -20.78
CA ILE A 287 1.42 -0.82 -21.16
C ILE A 287 1.33 -2.16 -21.89
N ASP A 288 0.71 -3.14 -21.25
CA ASP A 288 0.58 -4.51 -21.78
C ASP A 288 -0.39 -4.60 -22.96
N PHE A 289 -1.31 -3.64 -23.06
CA PHE A 289 -2.31 -3.60 -24.12
C PHE A 289 -1.73 -3.04 -25.44
N TYR A 290 -0.92 -1.97 -25.36
CA TYR A 290 -0.41 -1.27 -26.54
C TYR A 290 0.99 -1.71 -26.97
N PHE A 291 1.78 -2.32 -26.08
CA PHE A 291 3.14 -2.75 -26.39
C PHE A 291 3.28 -4.26 -26.27
N ASP A 292 3.93 -4.89 -27.25
CA ASP A 292 4.30 -6.30 -27.15
C ASP A 292 5.29 -6.47 -25.99
N ARG A 293 5.05 -7.47 -25.13
CA ARG A 293 5.95 -7.81 -24.02
C ARG A 293 7.37 -8.17 -24.46
N ALA A 294 7.57 -8.54 -25.73
CA ALA A 294 8.89 -8.74 -26.30
C ALA A 294 9.66 -7.42 -26.50
N ASP A 295 8.98 -6.27 -26.53
CA ASP A 295 9.56 -4.95 -26.81
C ASP A 295 9.87 -4.12 -25.56
N PHE A 296 9.44 -4.56 -24.38
CA PHE A 296 9.74 -3.88 -23.14
C PHE A 296 10.06 -4.85 -22.00
N GLN A 297 10.73 -4.32 -20.97
CA GLN A 297 10.96 -5.05 -19.73
C GLN A 297 10.97 -4.07 -18.57
N LEU A 298 10.29 -4.44 -17.48
CA LEU A 298 10.21 -3.62 -16.29
C LEU A 298 11.55 -3.58 -15.54
N TYR A 299 11.88 -2.40 -15.04
CA TYR A 299 13.14 -2.10 -14.38
C TYR A 299 12.91 -1.34 -13.08
N GLN A 300 13.67 -1.68 -12.04
CA GLN A 300 13.63 -1.00 -10.75
C GLN A 300 14.43 0.30 -10.85
N ILE A 301 13.75 1.44 -10.82
CA ILE A 301 14.42 2.72 -10.64
C ILE A 301 14.97 2.75 -9.20
N GLY A 302 16.29 2.63 -9.07
CA GLY A 302 16.96 2.94 -7.80
C GLY A 302 16.79 4.42 -7.52
N ALA A 303 16.50 4.79 -6.28
CA ALA A 303 16.69 6.16 -5.85
C ALA A 303 18.19 6.48 -6.02
N ALA A 304 18.50 7.42 -6.91
CA ALA A 304 19.84 8.00 -7.01
C ALA A 304 20.17 8.79 -5.75
#